data_AF-A0A7S2MWR5-F1
#
_entry.id   AF-A0A7S2MWR5-F1
#
_cell.length_a   1.000
_cell.length_b   1.000
_cell.length_c   1.000
_cell.angle_alpha   90.00
_cell.angle_beta   90.00
_cell.angle_gamma   90.00
#
_symmetry.space_group_name_H-M   'P 1'
#
loop_
_entity.id
_entity.type
_entity.pdbx_description
1 polymer ?
#
loop_
_entity_poly.entity_id
_entity_poly.type
_entity_poly.pdbx_seq_one_letter_code
_entity_poly.pdbx_strand_id
1 'polypeptide(L)'
;DLKSIYHNASSSYHYPSSEGAYSSWWWAAMRAVGDEVPGLGACSVRWLSKHLVKFGTPAVFGYLFAHPTQSSRAYVQSPVPGVGPGAVTVPHASETAYVFGAAIKLTPGPEAALAKTTATYWLNFARHGDPNVGSKVPLTWPKYTREEDATLRLDVADGGGGIEVQRGFRKEACDYMEA
;
A
#
# COMPACT_ATOMS: atom_id res chain seq x y z
N ASP A 1 10.12 22.96 -4.49
CA ASP A 1 8.80 23.12 -5.12
C ASP A 1 8.20 21.73 -5.36
N LEU A 2 6.96 21.59 -5.84
CA LEU A 2 6.36 20.27 -6.07
C LEU A 2 7.20 19.39 -7.01
N LYS A 3 7.85 20.01 -8.01
CA LYS A 3 8.69 19.29 -8.98
C LYS A 3 9.92 18.69 -8.32
N SER A 4 10.56 19.39 -7.39
CA SER A 4 11.72 18.86 -6.65
C SER A 4 11.38 17.69 -5.73
N ILE A 5 10.17 17.66 -5.18
CA ILE A 5 9.70 16.57 -4.30
C ILE A 5 9.53 15.27 -5.09
N TYR A 6 8.91 15.35 -6.27
CA TYR A 6 8.58 14.16 -7.08
C TYR A 6 9.64 13.78 -8.10
N HIS A 7 10.69 14.56 -8.29
CA HIS A 7 11.72 14.20 -9.27
C HIS A 7 12.43 12.89 -8.89
N ASN A 8 12.70 12.01 -9.86
CA ASN A 8 13.32 10.70 -9.59
C ASN A 8 14.75 10.78 -9.02
N ALA A 9 15.44 11.90 -9.24
CA ALA A 9 16.75 12.18 -8.64
C ALA A 9 16.66 12.72 -7.20
N SER A 10 15.44 12.94 -6.68
CA SER A 10 15.24 13.32 -5.28
C SER A 10 15.43 12.11 -4.38
N SER A 11 16.19 12.27 -3.29
CA SER A 11 16.30 11.25 -2.23
C SER A 11 14.98 11.01 -1.49
N SER A 12 14.00 11.90 -1.69
CA SER A 12 12.78 11.96 -0.91
C SER A 12 11.67 11.04 -1.40
N TYR A 13 11.80 10.50 -2.62
CA TYR A 13 10.75 9.70 -3.24
C TYR A 13 11.29 8.43 -3.90
N HIS A 14 10.85 7.27 -3.41
CA HIS A 14 11.30 5.99 -3.93
C HIS A 14 10.49 5.57 -5.17
N TYR A 15 11.18 5.38 -6.28
CA TYR A 15 10.65 4.83 -7.51
C TYR A 15 11.01 3.34 -7.64
N PRO A 16 10.14 2.51 -8.24
CA PRO A 16 10.46 1.12 -8.50
C PRO A 16 11.69 1.01 -9.40
N SER A 17 12.48 -0.04 -9.22
CA SER A 17 13.68 -0.29 -10.03
C SER A 17 13.39 -0.54 -11.52
N SER A 18 12.17 -0.97 -11.85
CA SER A 18 11.67 -1.11 -13.21
C SER A 18 10.51 -0.16 -13.46
N GLU A 19 10.71 0.79 -14.38
CA GLU A 19 9.68 1.75 -14.80
C GLU A 19 8.75 1.19 -15.90
N GLY A 20 9.05 0.00 -16.42
CA GLY A 20 8.34 -0.61 -17.54
C GLY A 20 8.43 0.25 -18.81
N ALA A 21 7.28 0.50 -19.46
CA ALA A 21 7.20 1.32 -20.67
C ALA A 21 6.98 2.82 -20.39
N TYR A 22 6.97 3.23 -19.12
CA TYR A 22 6.64 4.60 -18.73
C TYR A 22 7.91 5.42 -18.50
N SER A 23 7.81 6.73 -18.74
CA SER A 23 8.90 7.66 -18.42
C SER A 23 8.92 8.02 -16.94
N SER A 24 10.06 8.46 -16.44
CA SER A 24 10.19 9.02 -15.08
C SER A 24 9.23 10.19 -14.82
N TRP A 25 8.92 11.00 -15.84
CA TRP A 25 7.93 12.08 -15.72
C TRP A 25 6.50 11.56 -15.58
N TRP A 26 6.15 10.48 -16.29
CA TRP A 26 4.87 9.82 -16.10
C TRP A 26 4.76 9.29 -14.68
N TRP A 27 5.82 8.64 -14.18
CA TRP A 27 5.87 8.15 -12.80
C TRP A 27 5.72 9.28 -11.79
N ALA A 28 6.47 10.37 -11.94
CA ALA A 28 6.36 11.54 -11.07
C ALA A 28 4.94 12.13 -11.05
N ALA A 29 4.30 12.26 -12.21
CA ALA A 29 2.92 12.73 -12.29
C ALA A 29 1.95 11.76 -11.59
N MET A 30 2.08 10.46 -11.80
CA MET A 30 1.20 9.46 -11.17
C MET A 30 1.41 9.36 -9.66
N ARG A 31 2.64 9.60 -9.18
CA ARG A 31 2.92 9.71 -7.74
C ARG A 31 2.23 10.92 -7.13
N ALA A 32 2.37 12.10 -7.75
CA ALA A 32 1.71 13.32 -7.28
C ALA A 32 0.18 13.18 -7.24
N VAL A 33 -0.42 12.73 -8.35
CA VAL A 33 -1.87 12.50 -8.43
C VAL A 33 -2.31 11.44 -7.40
N GLY A 34 -1.56 10.35 -7.27
CA GLY A 34 -1.85 9.26 -6.34
C GLY A 34 -1.75 9.65 -4.86
N ASP A 35 -0.93 10.65 -4.53
CA ASP A 35 -0.82 11.18 -3.16
C ASP A 35 -2.03 12.00 -2.73
N GLU A 36 -2.57 12.78 -3.67
CA GLU A 36 -3.63 13.76 -3.43
C GLU A 36 -5.03 13.15 -3.43
N VAL A 37 -5.21 11.90 -3.89
CA VAL A 37 -6.54 11.27 -4.01
C VAL A 37 -7.28 11.34 -2.66
N PRO A 38 -8.42 12.05 -2.56
CA PRO A 38 -9.15 12.19 -1.31
C PRO A 38 -9.58 10.84 -0.74
N GLY A 39 -9.20 10.57 0.50
CA GLY A 39 -9.57 9.35 1.24
C GLY A 39 -8.84 8.06 0.82
N LEU A 40 -8.04 8.07 -0.24
CA LEU A 40 -7.37 6.85 -0.76
C LEU A 40 -5.86 7.05 -1.02
N GLY A 41 -5.43 8.27 -1.29
CA GLY A 41 -4.04 8.62 -1.53
C GLY A 41 -3.21 8.60 -0.25
N ALA A 42 -1.89 8.43 -0.36
CA ALA A 42 -1.03 8.26 0.81
C ALA A 42 -1.10 9.48 1.76
N CYS A 43 -1.15 10.70 1.22
CA CYS A 43 -1.23 11.91 2.03
C CYS A 43 -2.60 12.07 2.68
N SER A 44 -3.68 11.74 1.96
CA SER A 44 -5.02 11.68 2.55
C SER A 44 -5.13 10.66 3.68
N VAL A 45 -4.58 9.45 3.50
CA VAL A 45 -4.59 8.40 4.53
C VAL A 45 -3.77 8.82 5.75
N ARG A 46 -2.60 9.43 5.54
CA ARG A 46 -1.77 9.96 6.62
C ARG A 46 -2.48 11.08 7.38
N TRP A 47 -3.06 12.05 6.67
CA TRP A 47 -3.83 13.14 7.28
C TRP A 47 -5.02 12.62 8.09
N LEU A 48 -5.79 11.69 7.53
CA LEU A 48 -6.93 11.07 8.21
C LEU A 48 -6.48 10.31 9.46
N SER A 49 -5.39 9.54 9.37
CA SER A 49 -4.84 8.78 10.50
C SER A 49 -4.42 9.70 11.66
N LYS A 50 -3.76 10.83 11.36
CA LYS A 50 -3.43 11.86 12.35
C LYS A 50 -4.69 12.40 13.04
N HIS A 51 -5.74 12.70 12.27
CA HIS A 51 -6.98 13.27 12.80
C HIS A 51 -7.78 12.26 13.63
N LEU A 52 -7.90 11.01 13.16
CA LEU A 52 -8.56 9.94 13.91
C LEU A 52 -7.90 9.73 15.27
N VAL A 53 -6.56 9.67 15.34
CA VAL A 53 -5.84 9.54 16.61
C VAL A 53 -6.00 10.78 17.48
N LYS A 54 -5.86 11.99 16.90
CA LYS A 54 -6.04 13.26 17.62
C LYS A 54 -7.42 13.36 18.29
N PHE A 55 -8.47 12.84 17.64
CA PHE A 55 -9.84 12.88 18.14
C PHE A 55 -10.25 11.61 18.92
N GLY A 56 -9.28 10.81 19.38
CA GLY A 56 -9.53 9.76 20.36
C GLY A 56 -9.95 8.41 19.78
N THR A 57 -9.75 8.17 18.48
CA THR A 57 -9.93 6.82 17.92
C THR A 57 -8.98 5.86 18.62
N PRO A 58 -9.47 4.77 19.25
CA PRO A 58 -8.69 3.96 20.16
C PRO A 58 -7.58 3.16 19.46
N ALA A 59 -7.76 2.83 18.18
CA ALA A 59 -6.74 2.18 17.37
C ALA A 59 -6.91 2.56 15.90
N VAL A 60 -5.79 2.92 15.25
CA VAL A 60 -5.73 3.28 13.83
C VAL A 60 -4.58 2.48 13.23
N PHE A 61 -4.80 1.87 12.07
CA PHE A 61 -3.82 1.04 11.37
C PHE A 61 -3.84 1.41 9.89
N GLY A 62 -2.70 1.86 9.36
CA GLY A 62 -2.53 2.19 7.94
C GLY A 62 -1.69 1.14 7.23
N TYR A 63 -2.04 0.80 5.99
CA TYR A 63 -1.21 -0.05 5.14
C TYR A 63 -1.04 0.54 3.73
N LEU A 64 0.06 0.15 3.09
CA LEU A 64 0.34 0.36 1.68
C LEU A 64 0.36 -1.01 1.00
N PHE A 65 -0.63 -1.29 0.14
CA PHE A 65 -0.50 -2.41 -0.78
C PHE A 65 0.40 -1.99 -1.93
N ALA A 66 1.50 -2.71 -2.14
CA ALA A 66 2.50 -2.29 -3.12
C ALA A 66 3.06 -3.43 -3.99
N HIS A 67 2.40 -4.58 -4.02
CA HIS A 67 2.68 -5.66 -4.96
C HIS A 67 2.03 -5.41 -6.33
N PRO A 68 2.79 -5.31 -7.44
CA PRO A 68 2.23 -5.31 -8.78
C PRO A 68 1.65 -6.70 -9.11
N THR A 69 0.32 -6.84 -9.08
CA THR A 69 -0.35 -8.12 -9.33
C THR A 69 0.03 -8.70 -10.69
N GLN A 70 0.59 -9.91 -10.68
CA GLN A 70 1.02 -10.66 -11.86
C GLN A 70 -0.05 -11.65 -12.35
N SER A 71 -1.00 -12.04 -11.48
CA SER A 71 -2.10 -12.93 -11.86
C SER A 71 -2.95 -12.33 -12.98
N SER A 72 -3.09 -13.09 -14.08
CA SER A 72 -4.06 -12.81 -15.15
C SER A 72 -5.49 -13.22 -14.79
N ARG A 73 -5.70 -13.89 -13.65
CA ARG A 73 -6.99 -14.47 -13.25
C ARG A 73 -7.74 -13.65 -12.18
N ALA A 74 -7.04 -12.76 -11.47
CA ALA A 74 -7.58 -12.07 -10.29
C ALA A 74 -8.79 -11.17 -10.62
N TYR A 75 -8.83 -10.66 -11.85
CA TYR A 75 -9.73 -9.59 -12.27
C TYR A 75 -10.43 -9.86 -13.62
N VAL A 76 -10.65 -11.12 -13.98
CA VAL A 76 -11.26 -11.47 -15.29
C VAL A 76 -12.69 -10.94 -15.43
N GLN A 77 -13.52 -11.04 -14.38
CA GLN A 77 -14.91 -10.56 -14.43
C GLN A 77 -15.04 -9.04 -14.23
N SER A 78 -14.04 -8.42 -13.62
CA SER A 78 -14.00 -6.97 -13.34
C SER A 78 -12.58 -6.48 -13.60
N PRO A 79 -12.23 -6.18 -14.85
CA PRO A 79 -10.86 -5.87 -15.25
C PRO A 79 -10.30 -4.67 -14.49
N VAL A 80 -9.15 -4.87 -13.84
CA VAL A 80 -8.34 -3.79 -13.28
C VAL A 80 -7.18 -3.56 -14.25
N PRO A 81 -7.11 -2.40 -14.95
CA PRO A 81 -6.01 -2.13 -15.87
C PRO A 81 -4.66 -2.08 -15.15
N GLY A 82 -3.60 -2.58 -15.78
CA GLY A 82 -2.24 -2.55 -15.22
C GLY A 82 -1.90 -3.71 -14.29
N VAL A 83 -2.72 -4.78 -14.27
CA VAL A 83 -2.40 -6.07 -13.65
C VAL A 83 -2.07 -7.11 -14.72
N GLY A 84 -1.35 -8.17 -14.33
CA GLY A 84 -0.99 -9.30 -15.18
C GLY A 84 0.52 -9.47 -15.34
N PRO A 85 0.96 -10.48 -16.12
CA PRO A 85 2.37 -10.79 -16.25
C PRO A 85 3.19 -9.60 -16.78
N GLY A 86 4.25 -9.24 -16.05
CA GLY A 86 5.12 -8.11 -16.39
C GLY A 86 4.59 -6.74 -15.91
N ALA A 87 3.49 -6.71 -15.15
CA ALA A 87 3.01 -5.46 -14.55
C ALA A 87 4.06 -4.85 -13.61
N VAL A 88 4.28 -3.54 -13.77
CA VAL A 88 5.18 -2.74 -12.92
C VAL A 88 4.44 -1.73 -12.04
N THR A 89 3.12 -1.60 -12.24
CA THR A 89 2.25 -0.66 -11.52
C THR A 89 1.39 -1.39 -10.50
N VAL A 90 0.95 -0.66 -9.48
CA VAL A 90 -0.01 -1.15 -8.48
C VAL A 90 -1.29 -0.31 -8.64
N PRO A 91 -2.22 -0.73 -9.51
CA PRO A 91 -3.39 0.06 -9.84
C PRO A 91 -4.40 0.06 -8.68
N HIS A 92 -5.26 1.08 -8.65
CA HIS A 92 -6.36 1.14 -7.71
C HIS A 92 -7.22 -0.14 -7.76
N ALA A 93 -7.64 -0.62 -6.59
CA ALA A 93 -8.42 -1.83 -6.37
C ALA A 93 -7.68 -3.16 -6.61
N SER A 94 -6.39 -3.16 -7.00
CA SER A 94 -5.60 -4.40 -7.15
C SER A 94 -5.35 -5.16 -5.85
N GLU A 95 -5.56 -4.52 -4.69
CA GLU A 95 -5.45 -5.14 -3.38
C GLU A 95 -6.67 -6.01 -3.04
N THR A 96 -7.82 -5.78 -3.68
CA THR A 96 -9.11 -6.38 -3.29
C THR A 96 -9.08 -7.91 -3.30
N ALA A 97 -8.45 -8.55 -4.30
CA ALA A 97 -8.33 -10.00 -4.36
C ALA A 97 -7.54 -10.58 -3.16
N TYR A 98 -6.64 -9.79 -2.59
CA TYR A 98 -5.83 -10.14 -1.42
C TYR A 98 -6.62 -9.93 -0.13
N VAL A 99 -7.36 -8.83 -0.01
CA VAL A 99 -8.25 -8.55 1.14
C VAL A 99 -9.32 -9.62 1.29
N PHE A 100 -9.96 -10.04 0.19
CA PHE A 100 -10.98 -11.08 0.20
C PHE A 100 -10.42 -12.51 0.30
N GLY A 101 -9.09 -12.67 0.38
CA GLY A 101 -8.45 -13.98 0.46
C GLY A 101 -8.77 -14.87 -0.76
N ALA A 102 -8.99 -14.27 -1.93
CA ALA A 102 -9.43 -14.95 -3.15
C ALA A 102 -8.28 -15.72 -3.83
N ALA A 103 -7.57 -16.55 -3.06
CA ALA A 103 -6.37 -17.28 -3.49
C ALA A 103 -6.59 -18.13 -4.75
N ILE A 104 -7.80 -18.66 -4.96
CA ILE A 104 -8.18 -19.44 -6.16
C ILE A 104 -8.13 -18.58 -7.44
N LYS A 105 -8.32 -17.25 -7.31
CA LYS A 105 -8.22 -16.29 -8.42
C LYS A 105 -6.79 -15.76 -8.61
N LEU A 106 -5.87 -16.07 -7.69
CA LEU A 106 -4.48 -15.62 -7.73
C LEU A 106 -3.57 -16.72 -8.26
N THR A 107 -2.38 -16.33 -8.70
CA THR A 107 -1.35 -17.30 -9.06
C THR A 107 -0.96 -18.08 -7.79
N PRO A 108 -0.97 -19.43 -7.82
CA PRO A 108 -0.43 -20.20 -6.72
C PRO A 108 1.02 -19.79 -6.42
N GLY A 109 1.36 -19.68 -5.13
CA GLY A 109 2.69 -19.23 -4.70
C GLY A 109 2.63 -17.90 -3.94
N PRO A 110 3.56 -16.95 -4.19
CA PRO A 110 3.71 -15.76 -3.36
C PRO A 110 2.46 -14.87 -3.27
N GLU A 111 1.71 -14.70 -4.37
CA GLU A 111 0.48 -13.89 -4.37
C GLU A 111 -0.63 -14.52 -3.52
N ALA A 112 -0.82 -15.83 -3.63
CA ALA A 112 -1.78 -16.56 -2.79
C ALA A 112 -1.39 -16.52 -1.30
N ALA A 113 -0.09 -16.60 -0.99
CA ALA A 113 0.41 -16.44 0.37
C ALA A 113 0.18 -15.02 0.91
N LEU A 114 0.46 -13.99 0.10
CA LEU A 114 0.17 -12.60 0.44
C LEU A 114 -1.33 -12.37 0.67
N ALA A 115 -2.20 -12.97 -0.14
CA ALA A 115 -3.64 -12.88 0.03
C ALA A 115 -4.12 -13.53 1.33
N LYS A 116 -3.59 -14.71 1.65
CA LYS A 116 -3.89 -15.36 2.93
C LYS A 116 -3.48 -14.49 4.11
N THR A 117 -2.28 -13.90 4.07
CA THR A 117 -1.79 -13.01 5.11
C THR A 117 -2.64 -11.74 5.23
N THR A 118 -2.92 -11.08 4.11
CA THR A 118 -3.71 -9.84 4.06
C THR A 118 -5.12 -10.09 4.62
N ALA A 119 -5.79 -11.16 4.17
CA ALA A 119 -7.09 -11.55 4.70
C ALA A 119 -7.03 -11.90 6.20
N THR A 120 -5.93 -12.49 6.68
CA THR A 120 -5.76 -12.79 8.11
C THR A 120 -5.69 -11.52 8.96
N TYR A 121 -4.94 -10.49 8.54
CA TYR A 121 -4.93 -9.20 9.23
C TYR A 121 -6.33 -8.57 9.28
N TRP A 122 -7.06 -8.56 8.16
CA TRP A 122 -8.42 -8.02 8.08
C TRP A 122 -9.40 -8.78 8.97
N LEU A 123 -9.33 -10.12 8.99
CA LEU A 123 -10.18 -10.96 9.85
C LEU A 123 -9.87 -10.78 11.34
N ASN A 124 -8.59 -10.66 11.70
CA ASN A 124 -8.17 -10.36 13.06
C ASN A 124 -8.73 -9.00 13.51
N PHE A 125 -8.56 -7.96 12.69
CA PHE A 125 -9.08 -6.63 12.99
C PHE A 125 -10.61 -6.63 13.12
N ALA A 126 -11.33 -7.28 12.18
CA ALA A 126 -12.79 -7.34 12.22
C ALA A 126 -13.33 -8.05 13.49
N ARG A 127 -12.59 -9.02 14.03
CA ARG A 127 -13.01 -9.77 15.23
C ARG A 127 -12.57 -9.14 16.54
N HIS A 128 -11.41 -8.47 16.54
CA HIS A 128 -10.73 -8.08 17.78
C HIS A 128 -10.44 -6.58 17.88
N GLY A 129 -10.65 -5.80 16.83
CA GLY A 129 -10.24 -4.39 16.76
C GLY A 129 -8.73 -4.18 16.64
N ASP A 130 -7.95 -5.26 16.53
CA ASP A 130 -6.49 -5.25 16.39
C ASP A 130 -6.08 -6.34 15.36
N PRO A 131 -5.39 -5.98 14.27
CA PRO A 131 -4.98 -6.94 13.24
C PRO A 131 -3.95 -7.97 13.73
N ASN A 132 -3.34 -7.76 14.90
CA ASN A 132 -2.31 -8.63 15.49
C ASN A 132 -2.86 -9.66 16.47
N VAL A 133 -4.15 -9.57 16.84
CA VAL A 133 -4.80 -10.47 17.80
C VAL A 133 -5.58 -11.55 17.07
N GLY A 134 -5.42 -12.81 17.49
CA GLY A 134 -6.13 -13.95 16.91
C GLY A 134 -5.20 -14.87 16.13
N SER A 135 -5.45 -15.01 14.82
CA SER A 135 -4.63 -15.89 13.98
C SER A 135 -3.23 -15.29 13.78
N LYS A 136 -2.20 -16.15 13.74
CA LYS A 136 -0.81 -15.70 13.63
C LYS A 136 -0.57 -14.95 12.31
N VAL A 137 0.08 -13.80 12.41
CA VAL A 137 0.53 -12.96 11.29
C VAL A 137 2.07 -12.87 11.29
N PRO A 138 2.73 -12.66 10.14
CA PRO A 138 4.18 -12.76 10.02
C PRO A 138 4.93 -11.55 10.59
N LEU A 139 4.29 -10.39 10.63
CA LEU A 139 4.85 -9.15 11.17
C LEU A 139 3.79 -8.42 11.99
N THR A 140 4.18 -7.73 13.06
CA THR A 140 3.25 -6.85 13.78
C THR A 140 2.88 -5.66 12.89
N TRP A 141 1.60 -5.46 12.63
CA TRP A 141 1.07 -4.25 12.04
C TRP A 141 1.03 -3.16 13.12
N PRO A 142 1.92 -2.15 13.07
CA PRO A 142 1.99 -1.14 14.12
C PRO A 142 0.72 -0.30 14.13
N LYS A 143 0.23 0.00 15.32
CA LYS A 143 -0.78 1.04 15.52
C LYS A 143 -0.17 2.38 15.14
N TYR A 144 -0.92 3.18 14.38
CA TYR A 144 -0.50 4.51 13.97
C TYR A 144 -0.35 5.43 15.20
N THR A 145 0.78 6.11 15.27
CA THR A 145 1.05 7.25 16.16
C THR A 145 1.64 8.38 15.32
N ARG A 146 1.50 9.63 15.79
CA ARG A 146 2.06 10.78 15.06
C ARG A 146 3.59 10.75 15.08
N GLU A 147 4.17 10.16 16.12
CA GLU A 147 5.60 10.07 16.38
C GLU A 147 6.26 9.01 15.51
N GLU A 148 5.65 7.82 15.37
CA GLU A 148 6.21 6.77 14.52
C GLU A 148 5.88 6.96 13.04
N ASP A 149 4.74 7.61 12.74
CA ASP A 149 4.22 7.83 11.38
C ASP A 149 4.31 6.55 10.51
N ALA A 150 3.89 5.44 11.12
CA ALA A 150 4.13 4.10 10.64
C ALA A 150 3.01 3.59 9.73
N THR A 151 3.37 2.87 8.68
CA THR A 151 2.44 2.18 7.77
C THR A 151 2.99 0.79 7.47
N LEU A 152 2.12 -0.22 7.45
CA LEU A 152 2.51 -1.57 7.04
C LEU A 152 2.53 -1.64 5.51
N ARG A 153 3.67 -1.92 4.92
CA ARG A 153 3.75 -2.22 3.49
C ARG A 153 3.48 -3.71 3.28
N LEU A 154 2.61 -4.01 2.34
CA LEU A 154 2.26 -5.38 1.92
C LEU A 154 2.86 -5.66 0.54
N ASP A 155 3.77 -6.63 0.49
CA ASP A 155 4.31 -7.20 -0.74
C ASP A 155 4.56 -8.70 -0.61
N VAL A 156 4.79 -9.35 -1.75
CA VAL A 156 5.34 -10.70 -1.79
C VAL A 156 6.79 -10.69 -1.30
N ALA A 157 7.19 -11.74 -0.58
CA ALA A 157 8.57 -11.90 -0.13
C ALA A 157 9.55 -12.02 -1.30
N ASP A 158 9.14 -12.74 -2.35
CA ASP A 158 9.95 -13.01 -3.53
C ASP A 158 9.89 -11.82 -4.51
N GLY A 159 10.94 -11.01 -4.53
CA GLY A 159 11.07 -9.88 -5.47
C GLY A 159 10.33 -8.59 -5.08
N GLY A 160 9.46 -8.62 -4.06
CA GLY A 160 8.67 -7.46 -3.59
C GLY A 160 9.21 -6.79 -2.31
N GLY A 161 10.27 -7.33 -1.70
CA GLY A 161 10.79 -6.86 -0.41
C GLY A 161 10.01 -7.36 0.81
N GLY A 162 8.90 -8.08 0.59
CA GLY A 162 8.07 -8.67 1.63
C GLY A 162 7.19 -7.68 2.38
N ILE A 163 6.72 -8.12 3.55
CA ILE A 163 5.93 -7.29 4.45
C ILE A 163 6.90 -6.53 5.36
N GLU A 164 6.80 -5.21 5.38
CA GLU A 164 7.70 -4.34 6.14
C GLU A 164 6.95 -3.19 6.80
N VAL A 165 7.54 -2.59 7.83
CA VAL A 165 7.04 -1.34 8.42
C VAL A 165 7.79 -0.17 7.80
N GLN A 166 7.06 0.74 7.18
CA GLN A 166 7.59 2.01 6.67
C GLN A 166 7.27 3.15 7.63
N ARG A 167 8.24 4.05 7.81
CA ARG A 167 8.12 5.24 8.67
C ARG A 167 8.27 6.49 7.84
N GLY A 168 7.40 7.48 8.05
CA GLY A 168 7.43 8.72 7.28
C GLY A 168 7.24 8.49 5.78
N PHE A 169 6.43 7.49 5.40
CA PHE A 169 6.14 7.19 4.00
C PHE A 169 5.56 8.43 3.31
N ARG A 170 6.25 8.90 2.25
CA ARG A 170 5.92 10.11 1.49
C ARG A 170 5.80 11.38 2.36
N LYS A 171 6.48 11.42 3.51
CA LYS A 171 6.37 12.51 4.48
C LYS A 171 6.59 13.89 3.89
N GLU A 172 7.63 14.08 3.07
CA GLU A 172 7.93 15.40 2.48
C GLU A 172 6.81 15.89 1.55
N ALA A 173 6.29 15.00 0.68
CA ALA A 173 5.17 15.32 -0.18
C ALA A 173 3.91 15.68 0.62
N CYS A 174 3.59 14.86 1.63
CA CYS A 174 2.40 15.07 2.44
C CYS A 174 2.51 16.31 3.34
N ASP A 175 3.68 16.59 3.90
CA ASP A 175 3.91 17.80 4.67
C ASP A 175 3.80 19.06 3.77
N TYR A 176 4.22 18.99 2.50
CA TYR A 176 4.01 20.08 1.53
C TYR A 176 2.53 20.30 1.20
N MET A 177 1.74 19.23 1.04
CA MET A 177 0.30 19.32 0.75
C MET A 177 -0.55 19.76 1.95
N GLU A 178 -0.06 19.53 3.17
CA GLU A 178 -0.72 19.94 4.41
C GLU A 178 -0.38 21.38 4.85
N ALA A 179 0.64 22.02 4.22
CA ALA A 179 1.11 23.38 4.53
C ALA A 179 0.20 24.46 3.93
#